data_AF-K0DN15-F1
#
_entry.id   AF-K0DN15-F1
#
_cell.length_a   1.000
_cell.length_b   1.000
_cell.length_c   1.000
_cell.angle_alpha   90.00
_cell.angle_beta   90.00
_cell.angle_gamma   90.00
#
_symmetry.space_group_name_H-M   'P 1'
#
loop_
_entity.id
_entity.type
_entity.pdbx_description
1 polymer ?
#
loop_
_entity_poly.entity_id
_entity_poly.type
_entity_poly.pdbx_seq_one_letter_code
_entity_poly.pdbx_strand_id
1 'polypeptide(L)'
;MKQGKTLFSAADKDAYCAAASSPELVSDFRRLAGDRDGWMAHRRHLSLPLSRTVAAFLRTTSERAFVVRRGVMLEHAPGTRNPVTWADCLAVTEFGAFVINRYDWTGTVKRSVNDDELLLHDEPGAVSVQTSPLRRAKPAVRHLRALLAEHCCPVESIAIFVSSHCALDPTLPESILCPSELHHFMRSRLNRFRASHTQYLDPGRLAAHLQQRCADWGES
;
A
#
# COMPACT_ATOMS: atom_id res chain seq x y z
N MET A 1 11.88 -51.79 44.03
CA MET A 1 12.97 -50.87 44.43
C MET A 1 13.07 -49.74 43.41
N LYS A 2 12.99 -48.49 43.91
CA LYS A 2 13.45 -47.18 43.36
C LYS A 2 13.14 -46.85 41.89
N GLN A 3 12.11 -46.04 41.60
CA GLN A 3 12.03 -44.56 41.64
C GLN A 3 13.08 -43.80 40.80
N GLY A 4 12.55 -42.95 39.91
CA GLY A 4 13.24 -41.85 39.23
C GLY A 4 12.22 -40.98 38.46
N LYS A 5 11.51 -40.11 39.18
CA LYS A 5 10.71 -38.98 38.65
C LYS A 5 11.63 -37.78 38.44
N THR A 6 11.58 -37.14 37.27
CA THR A 6 11.87 -35.69 37.05
C THR A 6 11.41 -35.34 35.62
N LEU A 7 10.24 -34.71 35.42
CA LEU A 7 9.88 -33.28 35.50
C LEU A 7 9.86 -32.60 34.11
N PHE A 8 8.73 -31.94 33.85
CA PHE A 8 8.44 -31.03 32.76
C PHE A 8 9.54 -29.96 32.57
N SER A 9 9.81 -29.59 31.32
CA SER A 9 10.23 -28.23 30.98
C SER A 9 9.66 -27.83 29.60
N ALA A 10 9.25 -26.57 29.52
CA ALA A 10 8.39 -25.96 28.52
C ALA A 10 9.16 -25.27 27.38
N ALA A 11 8.37 -24.78 26.41
CA ALA A 11 8.68 -23.81 25.33
C ALA A 11 9.43 -24.42 24.13
N ASP A 12 8.86 -24.58 22.93
CA ASP A 12 7.94 -23.77 22.12
C ASP A 12 8.44 -22.35 21.82
N LYS A 13 8.38 -22.00 20.52
CA LYS A 13 8.88 -20.80 19.82
C LYS A 13 10.36 -20.80 19.42
N ASP A 14 10.66 -21.42 18.28
CA ASP A 14 11.72 -20.94 17.37
C ASP A 14 11.47 -21.35 15.91
N ALA A 15 10.20 -21.40 15.50
CA ALA A 15 9.81 -21.51 14.10
C ALA A 15 9.36 -20.14 13.57
N TYR A 16 10.22 -19.12 13.69
CA TYR A 16 10.00 -17.86 12.97
C TYR A 16 10.44 -18.09 11.52
N CYS A 17 9.50 -18.53 10.69
CA CYS A 17 9.66 -18.54 9.25
C CYS A 17 10.06 -17.14 8.79
N ALA A 18 11.34 -17.00 8.43
CA ALA A 18 11.86 -15.88 7.65
C ALA A 18 11.25 -15.95 6.24
N ALA A 19 9.96 -15.60 6.15
CA ALA A 19 9.26 -15.47 4.90
C ALA A 19 9.83 -14.28 4.15
N ALA A 20 10.23 -14.55 2.90
CA ALA A 20 10.84 -13.62 1.97
C ALA A 20 9.95 -12.42 1.67
N SER A 21 9.87 -11.46 2.60
CA SER A 21 10.00 -10.07 2.18
C SER A 21 11.35 -9.98 1.51
N SER A 22 11.46 -9.43 0.29
CA SER A 22 12.76 -9.23 -0.36
C SER A 22 13.79 -8.84 0.69
N PRO A 23 14.88 -9.61 0.87
CA PRO A 23 15.89 -9.31 1.89
C PRO A 23 16.33 -7.85 1.82
N GLU A 24 16.24 -7.23 0.65
CA GLU A 24 16.42 -5.80 0.38
C GLU A 24 15.48 -4.89 1.18
N LEU A 25 14.15 -5.10 1.19
CA LEU A 25 13.22 -4.21 1.93
C LEU A 25 13.35 -4.30 3.46
N VAL A 26 13.74 -5.45 4.00
CA VAL A 26 13.95 -5.65 5.45
C VAL A 26 15.40 -5.33 5.87
N SER A 27 16.37 -5.54 4.99
CA SER A 27 17.77 -5.15 5.22
C SER A 27 18.01 -3.64 5.03
N ASP A 28 17.25 -3.00 4.13
CA ASP A 28 17.18 -1.55 3.97
C ASP A 28 16.70 -0.90 5.26
N PHE A 29 15.68 -1.46 5.93
CA PHE A 29 15.20 -0.91 7.20
C PHE A 29 16.26 -0.87 8.31
N ARG A 30 17.23 -1.80 8.31
CA ARG A 30 18.33 -1.82 9.30
C ARG A 30 19.58 -1.06 8.84
N ARG A 31 19.89 -1.01 7.53
CA ARG A 31 21.02 -0.24 6.99
C ARG A 31 20.71 1.26 6.82
N LEU A 32 19.45 1.61 6.53
CA LEU A 32 18.97 3.01 6.40
C LEU A 32 18.38 3.56 7.69
N ALA A 33 18.45 2.81 8.80
CA ALA A 33 18.13 3.35 10.13
C ALA A 33 19.00 4.57 10.49
N GLY A 34 20.14 4.79 9.82
CA GLY A 34 20.98 5.97 9.95
C GLY A 34 20.74 7.09 8.93
N ASP A 35 20.01 6.85 7.83
CA ASP A 35 19.78 7.81 6.75
C ASP A 35 18.34 7.71 6.19
N ARG A 36 17.41 8.21 7.02
CA ARG A 36 16.00 8.29 6.66
C ARG A 36 15.77 9.14 5.41
N ASP A 37 16.51 10.23 5.27
CA ASP A 37 16.33 11.19 4.18
C ASP A 37 16.78 10.57 2.85
N GLY A 38 17.89 9.82 2.83
CA GLY A 38 18.35 9.04 1.69
C GLY A 38 17.34 7.97 1.27
N TRP A 39 16.76 7.22 2.21
CA TRP A 39 15.70 6.25 1.91
C TRP A 39 14.46 6.92 1.31
N MET A 40 14.00 8.04 1.90
CA MET A 40 12.84 8.78 1.38
C MET A 40 13.11 9.32 -0.03
N ALA A 41 14.29 9.90 -0.27
CA ALA A 41 14.70 10.39 -1.58
C ALA A 41 14.73 9.26 -2.62
N HIS A 42 15.29 8.10 -2.27
CA HIS A 42 15.32 6.93 -3.14
C HIS A 42 13.90 6.42 -3.45
N ARG A 43 13.04 6.27 -2.44
CA ARG A 43 11.65 5.84 -2.62
C ARG A 43 10.85 6.83 -3.46
N ARG A 44 11.06 8.14 -3.30
CA ARG A 44 10.45 9.16 -4.15
C ARG A 44 10.95 9.06 -5.58
N HIS A 45 12.25 8.85 -5.80
CA HIS A 45 12.79 8.65 -7.14
C HIS A 45 12.12 7.46 -7.83
N LEU A 46 12.06 6.32 -7.14
CA LEU A 46 11.36 5.13 -7.64
C LEU A 46 9.90 5.48 -7.98
N SER A 47 9.20 6.18 -7.10
CA SER A 47 7.76 6.51 -7.21
C SER A 47 7.39 7.47 -8.35
N LEU A 48 8.35 8.13 -8.99
CA LEU A 48 8.11 9.18 -9.98
C LEU A 48 7.33 8.74 -11.23
N PRO A 49 7.64 7.60 -11.89
CA PRO A 49 6.89 7.16 -13.06
C PRO A 49 5.43 6.85 -12.72
N LEU A 50 5.18 6.31 -11.53
CA LEU A 50 3.84 6.00 -11.05
C LEU A 50 3.03 7.29 -10.83
N SER A 51 3.57 8.26 -10.08
CA SER A 51 2.86 9.52 -9.83
C SER A 51 2.60 10.29 -11.12
N ARG A 52 3.53 10.26 -12.09
CA ARG A 52 3.34 10.85 -13.42
C ARG A 52 2.21 10.16 -14.20
N THR A 53 2.15 8.83 -14.16
CA THR A 53 1.09 8.05 -14.84
C THR A 53 -0.29 8.36 -14.26
N VAL A 54 -0.40 8.38 -12.92
CA VAL A 54 -1.64 8.74 -12.23
C VAL A 54 -2.05 10.17 -12.58
N ALA A 55 -1.13 11.12 -12.51
CA ALA A 55 -1.42 12.51 -12.86
C ALA A 55 -1.80 12.66 -14.33
N ALA A 56 -1.16 11.94 -15.26
CA ALA A 56 -1.50 11.99 -16.68
C ALA A 56 -2.93 11.51 -16.94
N PHE A 57 -3.34 10.40 -16.32
CA PHE A 57 -4.72 9.93 -16.37
C PHE A 57 -5.69 10.98 -15.81
N LEU A 58 -5.41 11.51 -14.62
CA LEU A 58 -6.32 12.46 -13.98
C LEU A 58 -6.45 13.77 -14.78
N ARG A 59 -5.41 14.20 -15.50
CA ARG A 59 -5.48 15.35 -16.42
C ARG A 59 -6.42 15.11 -17.60
N THR A 60 -6.52 13.88 -18.09
CA THR A 60 -7.36 13.57 -19.26
C THR A 60 -8.79 13.24 -18.90
N THR A 61 -9.04 12.79 -17.67
CA THR A 61 -10.38 12.31 -17.26
C THR A 61 -11.10 13.19 -16.25
N SER A 62 -10.38 13.92 -15.40
CA SER A 62 -11.01 14.74 -14.35
C SER A 62 -11.50 16.06 -14.95
N GLU A 63 -12.75 16.42 -14.67
CA GLU A 63 -13.29 17.73 -15.03
C GLU A 63 -12.93 18.80 -14.00
N ARG A 64 -12.43 18.37 -12.84
CA ARG A 64 -12.04 19.21 -11.70
C ARG A 64 -10.56 19.11 -11.38
N ALA A 65 -10.11 20.01 -10.51
CA ALA A 65 -8.79 19.96 -9.91
C ALA A 65 -8.57 18.62 -9.20
N PHE A 66 -7.33 18.13 -9.22
CA PHE A 66 -6.91 16.93 -8.50
C PHE A 66 -5.52 17.19 -7.91
N VAL A 67 -5.14 16.40 -6.92
CA VAL A 67 -3.81 16.46 -6.32
C VAL A 67 -3.16 15.08 -6.39
N VAL A 68 -1.92 15.04 -6.87
CA VAL A 68 -1.08 13.83 -6.82
C VAL A 68 0.17 14.19 -6.05
N ARG A 69 0.47 13.38 -5.03
CA ARG A 69 1.69 13.47 -4.24
C ARG A 69 2.46 12.17 -4.32
N ARG A 70 3.77 12.28 -4.31
CA ARG A 70 4.75 11.20 -4.41
C ARG A 70 5.50 11.08 -3.11
N GLY A 71 5.53 9.88 -2.54
CA GLY A 71 6.23 9.57 -1.30
C GLY A 71 5.70 10.35 -0.11
N VAL A 72 4.45 10.07 0.26
CA VAL A 72 3.76 10.64 1.42
C VAL A 72 3.96 9.74 2.62
N MET A 73 4.20 10.31 3.79
CA MET A 73 4.29 9.57 5.04
C MET A 73 3.14 9.95 5.96
N LEU A 74 2.32 8.95 6.26
CA LEU A 74 1.09 9.06 7.04
C LEU A 74 1.36 8.60 8.47
N GLU A 75 1.21 9.49 9.45
CA GLU A 75 1.27 9.13 10.86
C GLU A 75 -0.13 8.77 11.37
N HIS A 76 -0.40 7.47 11.50
CA HIS A 76 -1.74 6.96 11.81
C HIS A 76 -1.89 6.46 13.25
N ALA A 77 -0.79 6.23 13.98
CA ALA A 77 -0.83 5.74 15.36
C ALA A 77 0.39 6.20 16.18
N PRO A 78 0.51 7.50 16.50
CA PRO A 78 1.61 8.04 17.29
C PRO A 78 1.83 7.26 18.59
N GLY A 79 3.10 7.05 18.97
CA GLY A 79 3.47 6.33 20.21
C GLY A 79 3.33 4.80 20.15
N THR A 80 2.93 4.22 19.02
CA THR A 80 2.94 2.77 18.81
C THR A 80 4.23 2.30 18.14
N ARG A 81 4.46 0.98 18.05
CA ARG A 81 5.65 0.41 17.39
C ARG A 81 5.73 0.72 15.89
N ASN A 82 4.58 0.89 15.23
CA ASN A 82 4.48 1.19 13.80
C ASN A 82 3.54 2.39 13.62
N PRO A 83 4.00 3.61 13.95
CA PRO A 83 3.14 4.79 13.99
C PRO A 83 2.87 5.36 12.59
N VAL A 84 3.72 5.03 11.63
CA VAL A 84 3.73 5.60 10.28
C VAL A 84 3.59 4.55 9.19
N THR A 85 3.00 4.95 8.07
CA THR A 85 2.97 4.19 6.83
C THR A 85 3.43 5.08 5.68
N TRP A 86 4.27 4.52 4.81
CA TRP A 86 4.66 5.16 3.56
C TRP A 86 3.64 4.88 2.45
N ALA A 87 3.34 5.90 1.67
CA ALA A 87 2.55 5.82 0.44
C ALA A 87 3.40 6.29 -0.75
N ASP A 88 3.65 5.43 -1.73
CA ASP A 88 4.44 5.79 -2.91
C ASP A 88 3.78 6.89 -3.73
N CYS A 89 2.46 6.83 -3.83
CA CYS A 89 1.66 7.88 -4.41
C CYS A 89 0.33 8.03 -3.66
N LEU A 90 -0.03 9.27 -3.34
CA LEU A 90 -1.35 9.63 -2.85
C LEU A 90 -2.04 10.49 -3.91
N ALA A 91 -3.18 10.03 -4.41
CA ALA A 91 -4.01 10.80 -5.32
C ALA A 91 -5.30 11.22 -4.63
N VAL A 92 -5.64 12.50 -4.71
CA VAL A 92 -6.88 13.08 -4.19
C VAL A 92 -7.65 13.65 -5.38
N THR A 93 -8.87 13.16 -5.56
CA THR A 93 -9.70 13.40 -6.75
C THR A 93 -11.12 13.75 -6.33
N GLU A 94 -11.95 14.14 -7.29
CA GLU A 94 -13.37 14.40 -7.07
C GLU A 94 -14.18 13.14 -6.69
N PHE A 95 -13.63 11.96 -6.95
CA PHE A 95 -14.29 10.67 -6.74
C PHE A 95 -13.60 9.80 -5.67
N GLY A 96 -12.63 10.34 -4.95
CA GLY A 96 -11.99 9.67 -3.82
C GLY A 96 -10.50 9.99 -3.64
N ALA A 97 -9.95 9.44 -2.56
CA ALA A 97 -8.52 9.43 -2.24
C ALA A 97 -7.94 8.01 -2.38
N PHE A 98 -6.79 7.90 -3.06
CA PHE A 98 -6.17 6.63 -3.39
C PHE A 98 -4.75 6.56 -2.84
N VAL A 99 -4.50 5.59 -1.95
CA VAL A 99 -3.17 5.25 -1.43
C VAL A 99 -2.56 4.17 -2.32
N ILE A 100 -1.62 4.57 -3.17
CA ILE A 100 -1.07 3.72 -4.23
C ILE A 100 0.36 3.34 -3.86
N ASN A 101 0.63 2.05 -3.74
CA ASN A 101 1.94 1.50 -3.36
C ASN A 101 2.45 0.56 -4.44
N ARG A 102 3.76 0.61 -4.70
CA ARG A 102 4.43 -0.32 -5.61
C ARG A 102 4.95 -1.53 -4.85
N TYR A 103 5.00 -2.64 -5.57
CA TYR A 103 5.63 -3.88 -5.16
C TYR A 103 6.44 -4.43 -6.33
N ASP A 104 7.62 -4.95 -6.03
CA ASP A 104 8.62 -5.46 -6.98
C ASP A 104 8.74 -6.99 -6.92
N TRP A 105 7.70 -7.67 -6.43
CA TRP A 105 7.69 -9.13 -6.33
C TRP A 105 7.85 -9.78 -7.72
N THR A 106 8.48 -10.94 -7.74
CA THR A 106 8.70 -11.77 -8.94
C THR A 106 7.97 -13.10 -8.79
N GLY A 107 7.51 -13.68 -9.90
CA GLY A 107 6.72 -14.91 -9.90
C GLY A 107 5.21 -14.65 -9.96
N THR A 108 4.41 -15.66 -9.60
CA THR A 108 2.94 -15.58 -9.67
C THR A 108 2.35 -15.30 -8.29
N VAL A 109 1.62 -14.19 -8.16
CA VAL A 109 0.88 -13.82 -6.96
C VAL A 109 -0.52 -14.39 -7.03
N LYS A 110 -0.90 -15.15 -6.01
CA LYS A 110 -2.22 -15.76 -5.87
C LYS A 110 -2.88 -15.38 -4.55
N ARG A 111 -4.20 -15.50 -4.52
CA ARG A 111 -4.98 -15.35 -3.30
C ARG A 111 -4.66 -16.48 -2.31
N SER A 112 -4.46 -16.13 -1.04
CA SER A 112 -4.42 -17.10 0.06
C SER A 112 -5.84 -17.38 0.58
N VAL A 113 -6.01 -18.42 1.40
CA VAL A 113 -7.27 -18.65 2.14
C VAL A 113 -7.55 -17.50 3.11
N ASN A 114 -6.51 -16.82 3.58
CA ASN A 114 -6.59 -15.62 4.40
C ASN A 114 -6.45 -14.36 3.54
N ASP A 115 -7.45 -13.47 3.55
CA ASP A 115 -7.44 -12.21 2.77
C ASP A 115 -6.33 -11.23 3.20
N ASP A 116 -5.77 -11.41 4.40
CA ASP A 116 -4.60 -10.65 4.87
C ASP A 116 -3.27 -11.17 4.31
N GLU A 117 -3.29 -12.26 3.54
CA GLU A 117 -2.13 -12.95 2.99
C GLU A 117 -2.26 -13.18 1.48
N LEU A 118 -1.12 -13.34 0.82
CA LEU A 118 -1.01 -13.73 -0.58
C LEU A 118 0.00 -14.88 -0.69
N LEU A 119 -0.18 -15.74 -1.69
CA LEU A 119 0.79 -16.77 -2.04
C LEU A 119 1.66 -16.25 -3.17
N LEU A 120 2.97 -16.27 -2.99
CA LEU A 120 3.94 -15.99 -4.04
C LEU A 120 4.56 -17.30 -4.51
N HIS A 121 4.25 -17.68 -5.73
CA HIS A 121 4.83 -18.81 -6.43
C HIS A 121 6.03 -18.32 -7.22
N ASP A 122 7.22 -18.63 -6.73
CA ASP A 122 8.47 -18.19 -7.33
C ASP A 122 8.83 -19.08 -8.54
N GLU A 123 9.69 -18.58 -9.44
CA GLU A 123 10.11 -19.32 -10.64
C GLU A 123 10.73 -20.72 -10.38
N PRO A 124 11.44 -20.99 -9.26
CA PRO A 124 11.86 -22.36 -8.91
C PRO A 124 10.74 -23.26 -8.35
N GLY A 125 9.48 -22.82 -8.36
CA GLY A 125 8.32 -23.57 -7.86
C GLY A 125 8.12 -23.49 -6.34
N ALA A 126 8.97 -22.72 -5.64
CA ALA A 126 8.80 -22.44 -4.22
C ALA A 126 7.54 -21.59 -3.97
N VAL A 127 6.81 -21.90 -2.91
CA VAL A 127 5.63 -21.12 -2.49
C VAL A 127 5.93 -20.45 -1.16
N SER A 128 5.76 -19.14 -1.10
CA SER A 128 5.88 -18.37 0.13
C SER A 128 4.59 -17.63 0.45
N VAL A 129 4.27 -17.53 1.75
CA VAL A 129 3.15 -16.73 2.24
C VAL A 129 3.66 -15.32 2.52
N GLN A 130 3.00 -14.34 1.91
CA GLN A 130 3.33 -12.93 2.03
C GLN A 130 2.19 -12.16 2.68
N THR A 131 2.49 -11.22 3.57
CA THR A 131 1.46 -10.29 4.06
C THR A 131 0.95 -9.43 2.91
N SER A 132 -0.36 -9.45 2.69
CA SER A 132 -1.04 -8.70 1.63
C SER A 132 -0.69 -7.20 1.68
N PRO A 133 -0.36 -6.58 0.53
CA PRO A 133 -0.26 -5.13 0.39
C PRO A 133 -1.43 -4.35 1.01
N LEU A 134 -2.65 -4.86 0.84
CA LEU A 134 -3.86 -4.22 1.35
C LEU A 134 -3.92 -4.28 2.87
N ARG A 135 -3.43 -5.38 3.47
CA ARG A 135 -3.27 -5.49 4.92
C ARG A 135 -2.23 -4.51 5.43
N ARG A 136 -1.08 -4.38 4.76
CA ARG A 136 -0.02 -3.43 5.14
C ARG A 136 -0.53 -1.98 5.12
N ALA A 137 -1.34 -1.62 4.12
CA ALA A 137 -1.91 -0.28 3.99
C ALA A 137 -3.13 -0.01 4.90
N LYS A 138 -3.74 -1.05 5.50
CA LYS A 138 -4.99 -0.95 6.26
C LYS A 138 -4.97 0.11 7.38
N PRO A 139 -3.92 0.25 8.20
CA PRO A 139 -3.87 1.30 9.23
C PRO A 139 -3.93 2.71 8.64
N ALA A 140 -3.16 2.97 7.58
CA ALA A 140 -3.14 4.25 6.88
C ALA A 140 -4.49 4.58 6.25
N VAL A 141 -5.09 3.60 5.54
CA VAL A 141 -6.42 3.76 4.95
C VAL A 141 -7.47 4.04 6.00
N ARG A 142 -7.46 3.32 7.13
CA ARG A 142 -8.39 3.57 8.25
C ARG A 142 -8.25 4.98 8.80
N HIS A 143 -7.01 5.45 8.96
CA HIS A 143 -6.73 6.80 9.44
C HIS A 143 -7.23 7.86 8.45
N LEU A 144 -6.91 7.72 7.16
CA LEU A 144 -7.41 8.63 6.11
C LEU A 144 -8.94 8.64 6.02
N ARG A 145 -9.60 7.49 6.16
CA ARG A 145 -11.07 7.43 6.22
C ARG A 145 -11.63 8.21 7.39
N ALA A 146 -10.97 8.16 8.55
CA ALA A 146 -11.39 8.94 9.71
C ALA A 146 -11.23 10.45 9.46
N LEU A 147 -10.11 10.88 8.87
CA LEU A 147 -9.87 12.29 8.52
C LEU A 147 -10.86 12.83 7.48
N LEU A 148 -11.24 12.01 6.52
CA LEU A 148 -12.07 12.42 5.39
C LEU A 148 -13.55 12.06 5.55
N ALA A 149 -13.95 11.56 6.72
CA ALA A 149 -15.31 11.13 7.01
C ALA A 149 -16.33 12.26 6.85
N GLU A 150 -15.99 13.47 7.31
CA GLU A 150 -16.84 14.67 7.19
C GLU A 150 -17.13 15.07 5.75
N HIS A 151 -16.29 14.61 4.81
CA HIS A 151 -16.43 14.89 3.39
C HIS A 151 -17.09 13.75 2.62
N CYS A 152 -17.47 12.65 3.28
CA CYS A 152 -17.94 11.42 2.64
C CYS A 152 -17.01 10.93 1.52
N CYS A 153 -15.70 11.20 1.64
CA CYS A 153 -14.72 10.89 0.62
C CYS A 153 -14.36 9.39 0.66
N PRO A 154 -14.55 8.65 -0.43
CA PRO A 154 -14.07 7.28 -0.52
C PRO A 154 -12.55 7.24 -0.40
N VAL A 155 -12.02 6.32 0.42
CA VAL A 155 -10.58 6.08 0.50
C VAL A 155 -10.28 4.63 0.18
N GLU A 156 -9.42 4.41 -0.80
CA GLU A 156 -9.02 3.08 -1.26
C GLU A 156 -7.49 2.96 -1.29
N SER A 157 -6.98 1.74 -1.09
CA SER A 157 -5.58 1.43 -1.33
C SER A 157 -5.45 0.62 -2.61
N ILE A 158 -4.42 0.90 -3.38
CA ILE A 158 -4.06 0.21 -4.62
C ILE A 158 -2.64 -0.32 -4.46
N ALA A 159 -2.44 -1.59 -4.77
CA ALA A 159 -1.13 -2.22 -4.84
C ALA A 159 -0.78 -2.48 -6.29
N ILE A 160 0.35 -1.93 -6.76
CA ILE A 160 0.81 -2.08 -8.14
C ILE A 160 2.07 -2.93 -8.17
N PHE A 161 1.99 -4.07 -8.84
CA PHE A 161 3.10 -4.99 -9.03
C PHE A 161 3.89 -4.59 -10.28
N VAL A 162 5.00 -3.88 -10.10
CA VAL A 162 5.71 -3.19 -11.20
C VAL A 162 6.70 -4.07 -11.98
N SER A 163 7.04 -5.24 -11.45
CA SER A 163 7.97 -6.15 -12.10
C SER A 163 7.32 -6.80 -13.33
N SER A 164 8.00 -6.80 -14.47
CA SER A 164 7.58 -7.53 -15.67
C SER A 164 7.60 -9.05 -15.50
N HIS A 165 8.26 -9.53 -14.45
CA HIS A 165 8.31 -10.95 -14.06
C HIS A 165 7.25 -11.30 -13.02
N CYS A 166 6.31 -10.39 -12.74
CA CYS A 166 5.19 -10.64 -11.85
C CYS A 166 3.92 -10.96 -12.65
N ALA A 167 3.31 -12.11 -12.37
CA ALA A 167 2.00 -12.46 -12.86
C ALA A 167 0.97 -12.39 -11.73
N LEU A 168 -0.17 -11.77 -11.98
CA LEU A 168 -1.27 -11.68 -11.02
C LEU A 168 -2.37 -12.67 -11.38
N ASP A 169 -2.80 -13.46 -10.40
CA ASP A 169 -3.95 -14.33 -10.56
C ASP A 169 -5.25 -13.50 -10.69
N PRO A 170 -6.15 -13.82 -11.64
CA PRO A 170 -7.36 -13.03 -11.88
C PRO A 170 -8.36 -13.07 -10.72
N THR A 171 -8.18 -13.95 -9.73
CA THR A 171 -9.03 -14.02 -8.53
C THR A 171 -8.59 -13.06 -7.41
N LEU A 172 -7.50 -12.31 -7.61
CA LEU A 172 -7.06 -11.29 -6.68
C LEU A 172 -8.08 -10.14 -6.60
N PRO A 173 -8.13 -9.41 -5.46
CA PRO A 173 -8.93 -8.20 -5.34
C PRO A 173 -8.58 -7.18 -6.44
N GLU A 174 -9.58 -6.45 -6.96
CA GLU A 174 -9.37 -5.48 -8.06
C GLU A 174 -8.40 -4.33 -7.71
N SER A 175 -8.09 -4.16 -6.43
CA SER A 175 -7.13 -3.16 -5.96
C SER A 175 -5.68 -3.66 -5.98
N ILE A 176 -5.45 -4.91 -6.40
CA ILE A 176 -4.13 -5.49 -6.67
C ILE A 176 -3.99 -5.57 -8.18
N LEU A 177 -3.06 -4.80 -8.73
CA LEU A 177 -3.00 -4.47 -10.15
C LEU A 177 -1.60 -4.61 -10.73
N CYS A 178 -1.55 -4.93 -12.02
CA CYS A 178 -0.42 -4.60 -12.89
C CYS A 178 -0.50 -3.13 -13.32
N PRO A 179 0.63 -2.49 -13.70
CA PRO A 179 0.64 -1.08 -14.14
C PRO A 179 -0.32 -0.78 -15.30
N SER A 180 -0.51 -1.74 -16.21
CA SER A 180 -1.42 -1.63 -17.37
C SER A 180 -2.90 -1.53 -16.97
N GLU A 181 -3.28 -2.04 -15.80
CA GLU A 181 -4.66 -2.10 -15.34
C GLU A 181 -5.10 -0.83 -14.61
N LEU A 182 -4.14 0.00 -14.17
CA LEU A 182 -4.39 1.22 -13.39
C LEU A 182 -5.37 2.17 -14.10
N HIS A 183 -5.20 2.35 -15.41
CA HIS A 183 -6.09 3.20 -16.21
C HIS A 183 -7.54 2.69 -16.17
N HIS A 184 -7.73 1.38 -16.36
CA HIS A 184 -9.05 0.77 -16.31
C HIS A 184 -9.67 0.89 -14.92
N PHE A 185 -8.90 0.59 -13.87
CA PHE A 185 -9.34 0.71 -12.48
C PHE A 185 -9.84 2.13 -12.17
N MET A 186 -9.04 3.15 -12.47
CA MET A 186 -9.38 4.54 -12.15
C MET A 186 -10.61 5.01 -12.95
N ARG A 187 -10.73 4.61 -14.22
CA ARG A 187 -11.92 4.90 -15.04
C ARG A 187 -13.16 4.25 -14.45
N SER A 188 -13.07 3.01 -13.98
CA SER A 188 -14.17 2.31 -13.33
C SER A 188 -14.59 3.00 -12.03
N ARG A 189 -13.65 3.52 -11.23
CA ARG A 189 -13.94 4.33 -10.03
C ARG A 189 -14.70 5.62 -10.36
N LEU A 190 -14.22 6.38 -11.35
CA LEU A 190 -14.88 7.59 -11.82
C LEU A 190 -16.32 7.30 -12.29
N ASN A 191 -16.52 6.24 -13.07
CA ASN A 191 -17.84 5.87 -13.57
C ASN A 191 -18.80 5.48 -12.45
N ARG A 192 -18.35 4.72 -11.45
CA ARG A 192 -19.17 4.38 -10.27
C ARG A 192 -19.58 5.62 -9.48
N PHE A 193 -18.65 6.56 -9.30
CA PHE A 193 -18.94 7.83 -8.63
C PHE A 193 -19.97 8.68 -9.39
N ARG A 194 -19.85 8.75 -10.72
CA ARG A 194 -20.85 9.44 -11.57
C ARG A 194 -22.22 8.79 -11.47
N ALA A 195 -22.28 7.47 -11.38
CA ALA A 195 -23.53 6.73 -11.23
C ALA A 195 -24.17 6.88 -9.83
N SER A 196 -23.37 7.06 -8.78
CA SER A 196 -23.88 7.15 -7.40
C SER A 196 -24.51 8.50 -7.04
N HIS A 197 -24.48 9.48 -7.96
CA HIS A 197 -25.02 10.84 -7.75
C HIS A 197 -24.55 11.51 -6.44
N THR A 198 -23.37 11.11 -5.98
CA THR A 198 -22.79 11.64 -4.74
C THR A 198 -22.32 13.08 -4.96
N GLN A 199 -22.37 13.91 -3.93
CA GLN A 199 -21.85 15.28 -4.03
C GLN A 199 -20.37 15.25 -4.43
N TYR A 200 -19.99 16.13 -5.36
CA TYR A 200 -18.61 16.29 -5.79
C TYR A 200 -17.73 16.72 -4.63
N LEU A 201 -16.64 16.00 -4.43
CA LEU A 201 -15.59 16.37 -3.50
C LEU A 201 -14.83 17.59 -4.05
N ASP A 202 -14.33 18.45 -3.16
CA ASP A 202 -13.38 19.51 -3.50
C ASP A 202 -11.95 18.99 -3.23
N PRO A 203 -11.21 18.55 -4.26
CA PRO A 203 -9.94 17.88 -4.02
C PRO A 203 -8.87 18.83 -3.47
N GLY A 204 -8.99 20.13 -3.74
CA GLY A 204 -8.11 21.15 -3.19
C GLY A 204 -8.31 21.29 -1.67
N ARG A 205 -9.56 21.37 -1.23
CA ARG A 205 -9.90 21.40 0.20
C ARG A 205 -9.50 20.13 0.92
N LEU A 206 -9.75 18.96 0.31
CA LEU A 206 -9.34 17.67 0.89
C LEU A 206 -7.82 17.57 1.01
N ALA A 207 -7.08 17.96 -0.04
CA ALA A 207 -5.62 17.95 -0.03
C ALA A 207 -5.05 18.90 1.03
N ALA A 208 -5.60 20.10 1.17
CA ALA A 208 -5.18 21.03 2.22
C ALA A 208 -5.42 20.46 3.62
N HIS A 209 -6.57 19.80 3.84
CA HIS A 209 -6.88 19.13 5.10
C HIS A 209 -5.89 17.99 5.40
N LEU A 210 -5.58 17.16 4.40
CA LEU A 210 -4.61 16.07 4.56
C LEU A 210 -3.18 16.57 4.77
N GLN A 211 -2.75 17.61 4.05
CA GLN A 211 -1.41 18.18 4.17
C GLN A 211 -1.10 18.62 5.61
N GLN A 212 -2.09 19.16 6.32
CA GLN A 212 -1.93 19.59 7.72
C GLN A 212 -1.82 18.41 8.71
N ARG A 213 -2.17 17.19 8.29
CA ARG A 213 -2.25 15.99 9.14
C ARG A 213 -1.26 14.90 8.75
N CYS A 214 -0.53 15.08 7.65
CA CYS A 214 0.53 14.17 7.22
C CYS A 214 1.86 14.56 7.87
N ALA A 215 2.66 13.57 8.25
CA ALA A 215 3.99 13.82 8.79
C ALA A 215 4.98 14.29 7.70
N ASP A 216 4.77 13.84 6.46
CA ASP A 216 5.45 14.35 5.26
C ASP A 216 4.47 14.29 4.08
N TRP A 217 4.22 15.43 3.42
CA TRP A 217 3.26 15.54 2.32
C TRP A 217 3.83 15.11 0.95
N GLY A 218 5.06 14.62 0.91
CA GLY A 218 5.75 14.18 -0.30
C GLY A 218 6.07 15.30 -1.27
N GLU A 219 6.21 14.96 -2.53
CA GLU A 219 6.49 15.89 -3.64
C GLU A 219 5.39 15.82 -4.71
N SER A 220 5.21 16.87 -5.50
CA SER A 220 4.29 16.83 -6.64
C SER A 220 4.85 16.06 -7.84
#